data_AF-A0A7C7VCG5-F1
#
_entry.id   AF-A0A7C7VCG5-F1
#
_cell.length_a   1.000
_cell.length_b   1.000
_cell.length_c   1.000
_cell.angle_alpha   90.00
_cell.angle_beta   90.00
_cell.angle_gamma   90.00
#
_symmetry.space_group_name_H-M   'P 1'
#
loop_
_entity.id
_entity.type
_entity.pdbx_description
1 polymer ?
#
loop_
_entity_poly.entity_id
_entity_poly.type
_entity_poly.pdbx_seq_one_letter_code
_entity_poly.pdbx_strand_id
1 'polypeptide(L)'
;MWKEATSIDVASSRVFILSPWDQIIFLSFHALKHSFWRLIWMVDIAEAVRSYEEVLDWDHLLKRAREFGLSRAVYYGLSYVREVLGAPVPAEVISALRPRHQGYMERRLLDLALANLGTDGLSELLYLFSIPGMAGRARFLWETIFPRAEIRPQLVGRGQHMTGVLFYPIRLFYVGVLARDLTLRFLQMRWSGRKAFP
;
A
#
# COMPACT_ATOMS: atom_id res chain seq x y z
N MET A 1 11.86 8.76 7.34
CA MET A 1 10.87 9.76 6.91
C MET A 1 11.16 11.13 7.51
N TRP A 2 11.22 11.35 8.83
CA TRP A 2 11.41 12.71 9.42
C TRP A 2 12.76 13.44 9.19
N LYS A 3 13.70 12.89 8.39
CA LYS A 3 15.03 13.53 8.18
C LYS A 3 14.95 14.88 7.49
N GLU A 4 13.95 15.08 6.62
CA GLU A 4 13.75 16.31 5.86
C GLU A 4 12.45 17.01 6.27
N ALA A 5 12.03 16.81 7.53
CA ALA A 5 10.81 17.42 8.05
C ALA A 5 10.85 18.94 7.90
N THR A 6 9.73 19.52 7.46
CA THR A 6 9.56 20.96 7.34
C THR A 6 8.59 21.47 8.39
N SER A 7 8.63 22.75 8.70
CA SER A 7 7.72 23.36 9.66
C SER A 7 6.64 24.18 8.98
N ILE A 8 5.42 24.11 9.53
CA ILE A 8 4.32 25.00 9.18
C ILE A 8 3.83 25.71 10.44
N ASP A 9 3.22 26.88 10.27
CA ASP A 9 2.58 27.60 11.37
C ASP A 9 1.07 27.27 11.40
N VAL A 10 0.61 26.72 12.53
CA VAL A 10 -0.80 26.35 12.76
C VAL A 10 -1.27 27.02 14.04
N ALA A 11 -2.29 27.87 13.95
CA ALA A 11 -2.88 28.58 15.09
C ALA A 11 -1.80 29.15 16.04
N SER A 12 -0.91 29.98 15.48
CA SER A 12 0.26 30.62 16.12
C SER A 12 1.35 29.68 16.68
N SER A 13 1.28 28.38 16.41
CA SER A 13 2.30 27.41 16.82
C SER A 13 3.04 26.83 15.63
N ARG A 14 4.37 26.81 15.71
CA ARG A 14 5.22 26.15 14.72
C ARG A 14 5.20 24.64 14.96
N VAL A 15 4.74 23.87 13.97
CA VAL A 15 4.68 22.40 14.03
C VAL A 15 5.47 21.79 12.88
N PHE A 16 6.15 20.68 13.15
CA PHE A 16 6.86 19.93 12.11
C PHE A 16 5.94 18.93 11.43
N ILE A 17 6.02 18.89 10.11
CA ILE A 17 5.35 17.93 9.23
C ILE A 17 6.38 17.18 8.41
N LEU A 18 5.96 16.07 7.79
CA LEU A 18 6.77 15.40 6.79
C LEU A 18 7.07 16.34 5.62
N SER A 19 8.23 16.14 4.97
CA SER A 19 8.48 16.78 3.69
C SER A 19 7.40 16.39 2.67
N PRO A 20 7.12 17.21 1.64
CA PRO A 20 6.19 16.86 0.57
C PRO A 20 6.40 15.45 0.00
N TRP A 21 7.67 15.11 -0.26
CA TRP A 21 8.07 13.81 -0.78
C TRP A 21 7.81 12.66 0.19
N ASP A 22 8.21 12.83 1.46
CA ASP A 22 7.98 11.81 2.48
C ASP A 22 6.50 11.63 2.79
N GLN A 23 5.70 12.70 2.71
CA GLN A 23 4.27 12.64 2.89
C GLN A 23 3.61 11.82 1.78
N ILE A 24 3.92 12.07 0.51
CA ILE A 24 3.39 11.27 -0.61
C ILE A 24 3.81 9.81 -0.50
N ILE A 25 5.08 9.54 -0.14
CA ILE A 25 5.58 8.17 0.07
C ILE A 25 4.83 7.48 1.22
N PHE A 26 4.65 8.18 2.33
CA PHE A 26 3.94 7.67 3.50
C PHE A 26 2.48 7.36 3.19
N LEU A 27 1.76 8.29 2.54
CA LEU A 27 0.36 8.11 2.16
C LEU A 27 0.21 6.92 1.19
N SER A 28 1.10 6.79 0.21
CA SER A 28 1.12 5.67 -0.72
C SER A 28 1.33 4.32 -0.01
N PHE A 29 2.25 4.28 0.95
CA PHE A 29 2.47 3.09 1.78
C PHE A 29 1.29 2.79 2.69
N HIS A 30 0.70 3.80 3.32
CA HIS A 30 -0.48 3.66 4.16
C HIS A 30 -1.67 3.08 3.39
N ALA A 31 -1.93 3.61 2.20
CA ALA A 31 -2.95 3.10 1.30
C ALA A 31 -2.70 1.64 0.93
N LEU A 32 -1.46 1.29 0.52
CA LEU A 32 -1.07 -0.08 0.21
C LEU A 32 -1.29 -1.04 1.38
N LYS A 33 -0.89 -0.62 2.59
CA LYS A 33 -1.03 -1.40 3.84
C LYS A 33 -2.50 -1.77 4.12
N HIS A 34 -3.42 -1.00 3.57
CA HIS A 34 -4.84 -1.25 3.68
C HIS A 34 -5.48 -1.49 2.31
N SER A 35 -4.77 -2.13 1.39
CA SER A 35 -5.37 -2.61 0.13
C SER A 35 -6.06 -1.52 -0.69
N PHE A 36 -5.70 -0.25 -0.50
CA PHE A 36 -6.36 0.92 -1.08
C PHE A 36 -7.88 0.98 -0.81
N TRP A 37 -8.39 0.28 0.23
CA TRP A 37 -9.83 -0.02 0.35
C TRP A 37 -10.71 1.19 0.63
N ARG A 38 -10.18 2.31 1.13
CA ARG A 38 -10.92 3.57 1.29
C ARG A 38 -10.50 4.57 0.22
N LEU A 39 -11.50 5.12 -0.47
CA LEU A 39 -11.30 6.19 -1.44
C LEU A 39 -10.59 7.41 -0.85
N ILE A 40 -10.86 7.74 0.43
CA ILE A 40 -10.23 8.88 1.10
C ILE A 40 -8.70 8.81 1.04
N TRP A 41 -8.09 7.62 1.07
CA TRP A 41 -6.63 7.51 0.97
C TRP A 41 -6.10 7.85 -0.42
N MET A 42 -6.90 7.63 -1.46
CA MET A 42 -6.55 8.02 -2.83
C MET A 42 -6.69 9.53 -2.97
N VAL A 43 -7.75 10.09 -2.38
CA VAL A 43 -7.96 11.53 -2.30
C VAL A 43 -6.81 12.19 -1.55
N ASP A 44 -6.38 11.67 -0.40
CA ASP A 44 -5.25 12.20 0.38
C ASP A 44 -3.97 12.26 -0.46
N ILE A 45 -3.68 11.22 -1.25
CA ILE A 45 -2.52 11.20 -2.15
C ILE A 45 -2.69 12.23 -3.28
N ALA A 46 -3.87 12.29 -3.91
CA ALA A 46 -4.15 13.23 -4.99
C ALA A 46 -4.02 14.69 -4.54
N GLU A 47 -4.63 15.03 -3.39
CA GLU A 47 -4.58 16.36 -2.81
C GLU A 47 -3.18 16.72 -2.33
N ALA A 48 -2.40 15.76 -1.81
CA ALA A 48 -0.99 16.00 -1.49
C ALA A 48 -0.18 16.34 -2.75
N VAL A 49 -0.39 15.63 -3.87
CA VAL A 49 0.28 15.95 -5.13
C VAL A 49 -0.10 17.35 -5.63
N ARG A 50 -1.39 17.71 -5.60
CA ARG A 50 -1.89 19.03 -6.02
C ARG A 50 -1.35 20.15 -5.13
N SER A 51 -1.35 19.96 -3.81
CA SER A 51 -0.93 20.97 -2.85
C SER A 51 0.56 21.33 -2.98
N TYR A 52 1.36 20.39 -3.49
CA TYR A 52 2.80 20.57 -3.65
C TYR A 52 3.23 20.72 -5.10
N GLU A 53 2.31 20.85 -6.07
CA GLU A 53 2.60 20.81 -7.51
C GLU A 53 3.73 21.77 -7.91
N GLU A 54 3.74 22.99 -7.39
CA GLU A 54 4.74 24.02 -7.72
C GLU A 54 6.15 23.74 -7.15
N VAL A 55 6.25 22.93 -6.09
CA VAL A 55 7.50 22.69 -5.35
C VAL A 55 7.96 21.23 -5.41
N LEU A 56 7.16 20.34 -6.00
CA LEU A 56 7.40 18.91 -5.99
C LEU A 56 8.45 18.51 -7.03
N ASP A 57 9.70 18.40 -6.58
CA ASP A 57 10.78 17.79 -7.36
C ASP A 57 10.55 16.27 -7.48
N TRP A 58 10.11 15.83 -8.65
CA TRP A 58 9.85 14.43 -8.91
C TRP A 58 11.10 13.54 -8.85
N ASP A 59 12.27 14.04 -9.23
CA ASP A 59 13.51 13.25 -9.17
C ASP A 59 13.91 12.98 -7.71
N HIS A 60 13.70 13.95 -6.84
CA HIS A 60 13.87 13.76 -5.40
C HIS A 60 12.84 12.76 -4.83
N LEU A 61 11.58 12.82 -5.26
CA LEU A 61 10.55 11.84 -4.89
C LEU A 61 11.00 10.41 -5.25
N LEU A 62 11.46 10.24 -6.49
CA LEU A 62 11.93 8.96 -7.02
C LEU A 62 13.12 8.43 -6.22
N LYS A 63 14.09 9.30 -5.89
CA LYS A 63 15.26 8.93 -5.08
C LYS A 63 14.83 8.48 -3.68
N ARG A 64 14.01 9.28 -2.99
CA ARG A 64 13.51 8.94 -1.65
C ARG A 64 12.69 7.65 -1.63
N ALA A 65 11.81 7.45 -2.61
CA ALA A 65 11.02 6.23 -2.72
C ALA A 65 11.91 4.98 -2.85
N ARG A 66 13.04 5.08 -3.59
CA ARG A 66 14.04 3.99 -3.69
C ARG A 66 14.78 3.77 -2.37
N GLU A 67 15.20 4.84 -1.70
CA GLU A 67 15.89 4.77 -0.40
C GLU A 67 15.05 4.07 0.68
N PHE A 68 13.73 4.31 0.69
CA PHE A 68 12.82 3.59 1.60
C PHE A 68 12.42 2.19 1.12
N GLY A 69 12.77 1.79 -0.11
CA GLY A 69 12.28 0.55 -0.71
C GLY A 69 10.77 0.55 -0.98
N LEU A 70 10.16 1.73 -1.12
CA LEU A 70 8.72 1.94 -1.26
C LEU A 70 8.28 2.31 -2.68
N SER A 71 9.16 2.20 -3.68
CA SER A 71 8.85 2.55 -5.08
C SER A 71 7.58 1.88 -5.62
N ARG A 72 7.29 0.63 -5.25
CA ARG A 72 6.04 -0.04 -5.67
C ARG A 72 4.79 0.57 -5.04
N ALA A 73 4.83 0.91 -3.75
CA ALA A 73 3.69 1.54 -3.09
C ALA A 73 3.37 2.89 -3.75
N VAL A 74 4.41 3.68 -4.01
CA VAL A 74 4.31 4.98 -4.70
C VAL A 74 3.83 4.79 -6.14
N TYR A 75 4.37 3.81 -6.88
CA TYR A 75 3.91 3.47 -8.22
C TYR A 75 2.40 3.21 -8.25
N TYR A 76 1.88 2.37 -7.34
CA TYR A 76 0.47 2.04 -7.28
C TYR A 76 -0.41 3.25 -6.94
N GLY A 77 -0.04 3.99 -5.90
CA GLY A 77 -0.77 5.18 -5.47
C GLY A 77 -0.81 6.25 -6.56
N LEU A 78 0.35 6.63 -7.10
CA LEU A 78 0.47 7.67 -8.11
C LEU A 78 -0.18 7.29 -9.44
N SER A 79 -0.08 6.03 -9.86
CA SER A 79 -0.77 5.56 -11.07
C SER A 79 -2.28 5.72 -10.92
N TYR A 80 -2.84 5.29 -9.77
CA TYR A 80 -4.27 5.42 -9.48
C TYR A 80 -4.76 6.86 -9.49
N VAL A 81 -4.15 7.74 -8.71
CA VAL A 81 -4.62 9.12 -8.60
C VAL A 81 -4.46 9.89 -9.90
N ARG A 82 -3.49 9.53 -10.73
CA ARG A 82 -3.32 10.10 -12.06
C ARG A 82 -4.47 9.70 -12.99
N GLU A 83 -4.69 8.40 -13.18
CA GLU A 83 -5.67 7.91 -14.17
C GLU A 83 -7.13 8.13 -13.72
N VAL A 84 -7.41 8.00 -12.42
CA VAL A 84 -8.79 8.00 -11.91
C VAL A 84 -9.20 9.36 -11.35
N LEU A 85 -8.30 10.03 -10.64
CA LEU A 85 -8.59 11.31 -9.98
C LEU A 85 -8.05 12.52 -10.74
N GLY A 86 -7.28 12.32 -11.82
CA GLY A 86 -6.69 13.42 -12.59
C GLY A 86 -5.68 14.24 -11.79
N ALA A 87 -4.90 13.61 -10.90
CA ALA A 87 -3.81 14.29 -10.21
C ALA A 87 -2.67 14.61 -11.21
N PRO A 88 -1.99 15.76 -11.07
CA PRO A 88 -0.97 16.23 -12.02
C PRO A 88 0.37 15.48 -11.82
N VAL A 89 0.37 14.17 -12.11
CA VAL A 89 1.57 13.33 -12.07
C VAL A 89 2.11 13.15 -13.48
N PRO A 90 3.39 13.53 -13.77
CA PRO A 90 3.98 13.32 -15.09
C PRO A 90 4.10 11.84 -15.48
N ALA A 91 4.03 11.54 -16.79
CA ALA A 91 4.06 10.17 -17.30
C ALA A 91 5.41 9.48 -17.05
N GLU A 92 6.46 10.28 -17.06
CA GLU A 92 7.86 9.90 -16.89
C GLU A 92 8.08 9.38 -15.47
N VAL A 93 7.40 9.98 -14.48
CA VAL A 93 7.45 9.57 -13.07
C VAL A 93 6.85 8.18 -12.88
N ILE A 94 5.67 7.94 -13.47
CA ILE A 94 5.02 6.63 -13.45
C ILE A 94 5.94 5.58 -14.12
N SER A 95 6.52 5.94 -15.26
CA SER A 95 7.44 5.07 -15.99
C SER A 95 8.71 4.75 -15.19
N ALA A 96 9.26 5.72 -14.46
CA ALA A 96 10.45 5.55 -13.63
C ALA A 96 10.19 4.73 -12.35
N LEU A 97 8.97 4.79 -11.81
CA LEU A 97 8.56 4.00 -10.64
C LEU A 97 8.16 2.56 -10.99
N ARG A 98 7.83 2.31 -12.25
CA ARG A 98 7.33 1.01 -12.72
C ARG A 98 8.30 -0.10 -12.34
N PRO A 99 7.84 -1.16 -11.65
CA PRO A 99 8.73 -2.26 -11.27
C PRO A 99 9.24 -2.99 -12.52
N ARG A 100 10.56 -3.30 -12.54
CA ARG A 100 11.23 -4.02 -13.65
C ARG A 100 10.51 -5.30 -14.06
N HIS A 101 9.94 -6.00 -13.09
CA HIS A 101 9.09 -7.16 -13.31
C HIS A 101 7.77 -6.92 -12.58
N GLN A 102 6.73 -6.59 -13.34
CA GLN A 102 5.34 -6.63 -12.88
C GLN A 102 4.68 -7.86 -13.49
N GLY A 103 4.40 -8.85 -12.65
CA GLY A 103 3.75 -10.09 -13.12
C GLY A 103 2.27 -9.87 -13.41
N TYR A 104 1.68 -10.74 -14.23
CA TYR A 104 0.22 -10.75 -14.46
C TYR A 104 -0.57 -10.80 -13.15
N MET A 105 -0.14 -11.62 -12.18
CA MET A 105 -0.81 -11.75 -10.89
C MET A 105 -0.77 -10.47 -10.04
N GLU A 106 0.37 -9.78 -10.02
CA GLU A 106 0.53 -8.50 -9.29
C GLU A 106 -0.42 -7.44 -9.86
N ARG A 107 -0.50 -7.34 -11.19
CA ARG A 107 -1.44 -6.44 -11.87
C ARG A 107 -2.89 -6.80 -11.54
N ARG A 108 -3.25 -8.08 -11.59
CA ARG A 108 -4.63 -8.52 -11.28
C ARG A 108 -5.01 -8.28 -9.82
N LEU A 109 -4.06 -8.46 -8.88
CA LEU A 109 -4.28 -8.14 -7.47
C LEU A 109 -4.46 -6.64 -7.25
N LEU A 110 -3.67 -5.82 -7.94
CA LEU A 110 -3.81 -4.37 -7.90
C LEU A 110 -5.17 -3.94 -8.46
N ASP A 111 -5.56 -4.46 -9.63
CA ASP A 111 -6.88 -4.21 -10.21
C ASP A 111 -7.99 -4.61 -9.23
N LEU A 112 -7.84 -5.74 -8.53
CA LEU A 112 -8.81 -6.23 -7.55
C LEU A 112 -8.90 -5.33 -6.31
N ALA A 113 -7.77 -4.86 -5.80
CA ALA A 113 -7.73 -3.94 -4.67
C ALA A 113 -8.41 -2.61 -5.01
N LEU A 114 -8.13 -2.06 -6.19
CA LEU A 114 -8.69 -0.80 -6.63
C LEU A 114 -10.17 -0.90 -7.04
N ALA A 115 -10.61 -2.06 -7.56
CA ALA A 115 -12.02 -2.29 -7.92
C ALA A 115 -12.91 -2.63 -6.72
N ASN A 116 -12.35 -3.09 -5.60
CA ASN A 116 -13.10 -3.48 -4.39
C ASN A 116 -12.88 -2.50 -3.23
N LEU A 117 -13.03 -1.20 -3.50
CA LEU A 117 -13.18 -0.19 -2.45
C LEU A 117 -14.26 -0.67 -1.46
N GLY A 118 -13.91 -0.78 -0.18
CA GLY A 118 -14.79 -1.26 0.90
C GLY A 118 -14.36 -2.54 1.61
N THR A 119 -13.29 -3.22 1.17
CA THR A 119 -12.83 -4.47 1.83
C THR A 119 -11.30 -4.56 1.96
N ASP A 120 -10.82 -4.77 3.19
CA ASP A 120 -9.40 -5.00 3.49
C ASP A 120 -9.05 -6.50 3.37
N GLY A 121 -7.77 -6.84 3.16
CA GLY A 121 -7.27 -8.23 3.13
C GLY A 121 -6.43 -8.62 1.90
N LEU A 122 -6.09 -7.66 1.03
CA LEU A 122 -5.17 -7.85 -0.09
C LEU A 122 -3.77 -7.28 0.20
N SER A 123 -3.61 -6.53 1.27
CA SER A 123 -2.43 -5.73 1.55
C SER A 123 -1.19 -6.59 1.77
N GLU A 124 -1.29 -7.73 2.45
CA GLU A 124 -0.17 -8.64 2.64
C GLU A 124 0.31 -9.22 1.30
N LEU A 125 -0.62 -9.58 0.41
CA LEU A 125 -0.27 -10.10 -0.92
C LEU A 125 0.35 -9.02 -1.81
N LEU A 126 -0.19 -7.80 -1.79
CA LEU A 126 0.38 -6.69 -2.54
C LEU A 126 1.76 -6.28 -1.97
N TYR A 127 1.90 -6.29 -0.65
CA TYR A 127 3.16 -6.00 0.04
C TYR A 127 4.23 -7.06 -0.26
N LEU A 128 3.85 -8.33 -0.45
CA LEU A 128 4.76 -9.41 -0.84
C LEU A 128 5.58 -9.06 -2.10
N PHE A 129 4.98 -8.39 -3.09
CA PHE A 129 5.68 -7.99 -4.30
C PHE A 129 6.72 -6.92 -4.03
N SER A 130 6.53 -6.10 -2.99
CA SER A 130 7.48 -5.05 -2.57
C SER A 130 8.73 -5.63 -1.89
N ILE A 131 8.69 -6.88 -1.41
CA ILE A 131 9.83 -7.52 -0.75
C ILE A 131 10.80 -8.08 -1.79
N PRO A 132 12.10 -7.70 -1.74
CA PRO A 132 13.12 -8.23 -2.63
C PRO A 132 13.50 -9.67 -2.24
N GLY A 133 13.73 -10.51 -3.27
CA GLY A 133 14.23 -11.89 -3.12
C GLY A 133 13.19 -12.90 -2.63
N MET A 134 13.39 -14.17 -3.01
CA MET A 134 12.47 -15.26 -2.64
C MET A 134 12.52 -15.60 -1.14
N ALA A 135 13.70 -15.53 -0.53
CA ALA A 135 13.87 -15.81 0.91
C ALA A 135 13.11 -14.80 1.78
N GLY A 136 13.16 -13.50 1.43
CA GLY A 136 12.42 -12.46 2.13
C GLY A 136 10.91 -12.65 2.00
N ARG A 137 10.43 -13.02 0.81
CA ARG A 137 9.02 -13.33 0.56
C ARG A 137 8.53 -14.55 1.35
N ALA A 138 9.30 -15.64 1.33
CA ALA A 138 8.99 -16.84 2.10
C ALA A 138 8.95 -16.53 3.61
N ARG A 139 9.91 -15.76 4.11
CA ARG A 139 9.93 -15.31 5.51
C ARG A 139 8.72 -14.45 5.86
N PHE A 140 8.34 -13.51 4.99
CA PHE A 140 7.16 -12.67 5.21
C PHE A 140 5.88 -13.50 5.27
N LEU A 141 5.67 -14.42 4.31
CA LEU A 141 4.53 -15.34 4.36
C LEU A 141 4.53 -16.19 5.63
N TRP A 142 5.71 -16.67 6.03
CA TRP A 142 5.86 -17.40 7.28
C TRP A 142 5.49 -16.56 8.50
N GLU A 143 5.96 -15.32 8.61
CA GLU A 143 5.63 -14.43 9.73
C GLU A 143 4.16 -13.96 9.69
N THR A 144 3.54 -13.93 8.50
CA THR A 144 2.10 -13.68 8.32
C THR A 144 1.25 -14.87 8.78
N ILE A 145 1.66 -16.12 8.56
CA ILE A 145 0.90 -17.29 9.03
C ILE A 145 1.26 -17.62 10.49
N PHE A 146 2.54 -17.52 10.85
CA PHE A 146 3.11 -17.87 12.14
C PHE A 146 3.92 -16.70 12.73
N PRO A 147 3.26 -15.66 13.27
CA PRO A 147 3.95 -14.51 13.83
C PRO A 147 4.75 -14.90 15.07
N ARG A 148 5.90 -14.26 15.22
CA ARG A 148 6.77 -14.40 16.40
C ARG A 148 6.08 -13.83 17.64
N ALA A 149 6.47 -14.33 18.82
CA ALA A 149 5.82 -13.98 20.08
C ALA A 149 5.76 -12.45 20.34
N GLU A 150 6.80 -11.73 19.91
CA GLU A 150 6.94 -10.27 20.03
C GLU A 150 5.93 -9.47 19.18
N ILE A 151 5.47 -10.03 18.06
CA ILE A 151 4.59 -9.36 17.09
C ILE A 151 3.12 -9.67 17.38
N ARG A 152 2.84 -10.77 18.10
CA ARG A 152 1.46 -11.19 18.44
C ARG A 152 0.61 -10.08 19.06
N PRO A 153 1.09 -9.26 20.02
CA PRO A 153 0.29 -8.18 20.60
C PRO A 153 -0.21 -7.15 19.58
N GLN A 154 0.55 -6.90 18.52
CA GLN A 154 0.20 -5.95 17.46
C GLN A 154 -0.93 -6.45 16.54
N LEU A 155 -1.13 -7.77 16.50
CA LEU A 155 -2.15 -8.43 15.67
C LEU A 155 -3.46 -8.64 16.43
N VAL A 156 -3.38 -8.66 17.76
CA VAL A 156 -4.49 -8.89 18.71
C VAL A 156 -5.23 -7.57 19.05
N GLY A 157 -4.66 -6.42 18.65
CA GLY A 157 -5.11 -5.06 18.98
C GLY A 157 -6.42 -4.53 18.38
N ARG A 158 -7.38 -5.39 18.01
CA ARG A 158 -8.77 -5.00 17.71
C ARG A 158 -9.75 -6.00 18.32
N GLY A 159 -9.94 -5.91 19.64
CA GLY A 159 -11.09 -6.51 20.34
C GLY A 159 -11.11 -8.04 20.49
N GLN A 160 -10.07 -8.77 20.08
CA GLN A 160 -9.98 -10.20 20.31
C GLN A 160 -8.82 -10.50 21.24
N HIS A 161 -9.10 -10.88 22.49
CA HIS A 161 -8.09 -11.41 23.42
C HIS A 161 -7.65 -12.81 22.98
N MET A 162 -6.88 -12.91 21.89
CA MET A 162 -6.35 -14.18 21.40
C MET A 162 -4.99 -14.48 22.02
N THR A 163 -5.01 -14.95 23.26
CA THR A 163 -3.81 -15.43 23.97
C THR A 163 -3.99 -16.91 24.33
N GLY A 164 -3.01 -17.76 23.99
CA GLY A 164 -2.98 -19.17 24.39
C GLY A 164 -2.78 -20.17 23.25
N VAL A 165 -2.98 -21.46 23.55
CA VAL A 165 -2.72 -22.61 22.65
C VAL A 165 -3.54 -22.56 21.36
N LEU A 166 -4.72 -21.92 21.39
CA LEU A 166 -5.63 -21.83 20.24
C LEU A 166 -5.28 -20.72 19.23
N PHE A 167 -4.24 -19.91 19.49
CA PHE A 167 -3.86 -18.82 18.60
C PHE A 167 -3.57 -19.28 17.16
N TYR A 168 -2.72 -20.29 16.98
CA TYR A 168 -2.33 -20.76 15.64
C TYR A 168 -3.45 -21.52 14.90
N PRO A 169 -4.24 -22.42 15.54
CA PRO A 169 -5.40 -23.01 14.89
C PRO A 169 -6.42 -21.99 14.37
N ILE A 170 -6.77 -20.99 15.18
CA ILE A 170 -7.73 -19.95 14.77
C ILE A 170 -7.12 -19.06 13.68
N ARG A 171 -5.82 -18.75 13.76
CA ARG A 171 -5.13 -17.99 12.71
C ARG A 171 -5.11 -18.73 11.38
N LEU A 172 -4.85 -20.04 11.38
CA LEU A 172 -4.92 -20.86 10.17
C LEU A 172 -6.34 -20.87 9.58
N PHE A 173 -7.38 -20.92 10.42
CA PHE A 173 -8.76 -20.77 9.98
C PHE A 173 -9.00 -19.40 9.31
N TYR A 174 -8.58 -18.29 9.92
CA TYR A 174 -8.72 -16.95 9.32
C TYR A 174 -7.98 -16.81 7.99
N VAL A 175 -6.75 -17.32 7.89
CA VAL A 175 -5.99 -17.35 6.64
C VAL A 175 -6.73 -18.17 5.58
N GLY A 176 -7.33 -19.30 5.96
CA GLY A 176 -8.16 -20.12 5.07
C GLY A 176 -9.42 -19.40 4.57
N VAL A 177 -10.13 -18.70 5.46
CA VAL A 177 -11.30 -17.88 5.09
C VAL A 177 -10.90 -16.76 4.13
N LEU A 178 -9.80 -16.06 4.40
CA LEU A 178 -9.26 -15.01 3.52
C LEU A 178 -8.89 -15.58 2.15
N ALA A 179 -8.19 -16.71 2.10
CA ALA A 179 -7.82 -17.38 0.86
C ALA A 179 -9.06 -17.78 0.03
N ARG A 180 -10.12 -18.28 0.69
CA ARG A 180 -11.40 -18.59 0.04
C ARG A 180 -12.05 -17.35 -0.55
N ASP A 181 -12.15 -16.28 0.24
CA ASP A 181 -12.78 -15.03 -0.18
C ASP A 181 -12.05 -14.38 -1.37
N LEU A 182 -10.71 -14.36 -1.31
CA LEU A 182 -9.88 -13.92 -2.42
C LEU A 182 -10.12 -14.75 -3.69
N THR A 183 -10.17 -16.08 -3.56
CA THR A 183 -10.43 -16.98 -4.69
C THR A 183 -11.78 -16.69 -5.35
N LEU A 184 -12.83 -16.47 -4.54
CA LEU A 184 -14.16 -16.14 -5.04
C LEU A 184 -14.18 -14.79 -5.78
N ARG A 185 -13.51 -13.77 -5.24
CA ARG A 185 -13.38 -12.46 -5.88
C ARG A 185 -12.64 -12.54 -7.21
N PHE A 186 -11.58 -13.34 -7.28
CA PHE A 186 -10.84 -13.59 -8.53
C PHE A 186 -11.72 -14.23 -9.61
N LEU A 187 -12.53 -15.23 -9.24
CA LEU A 187 -13.46 -15.89 -10.14
C LEU A 187 -14.55 -14.94 -10.66
N GLN A 188 -15.14 -14.12 -9.78
CA GLN A 188 -16.14 -13.12 -10.14
C GLN A 188 -15.58 -12.05 -11.09
N MET A 189 -14.34 -11.60 -10.85
CA MET A 189 -13.69 -10.60 -11.70
C MET A 189 -13.35 -11.14 -13.10
N ARG A 190 -13.01 -12.42 -13.21
CA ARG A 190 -12.76 -13.08 -14.51
C ARG A 190 -14.02 -13.07 -15.39
N TRP A 191 -15.20 -12.89 -14.79
CA TRP A 191 -16.49 -12.81 -15.47
C TRP A 191 -16.90 -11.37 -15.86
N SER A 192 -16.32 -10.33 -15.25
CA SER A 192 -16.78 -8.94 -15.42
C SER A 192 -15.98 -8.08 -16.41
N GLY A 193 -14.89 -8.59 -16.99
CA GLY A 193 -14.15 -7.95 -18.09
C GLY A 193 -13.48 -6.59 -17.79
N ARG A 194 -13.64 -6.03 -16.58
CA ARG A 194 -13.12 -4.70 -16.22
C ARG A 194 -11.63 -4.77 -15.90
N LYS A 195 -10.83 -4.06 -16.71
CA LYS A 195 -9.44 -3.69 -16.38
C LYS A 195 -9.48 -2.42 -15.53
N ALA A 196 -8.71 -2.35 -14.43
CA ALA A 196 -8.58 -1.11 -13.68
C ALA A 196 -7.52 -0.17 -14.29
N PHE A 197 -6.59 -0.72 -15.08
CA PHE A 197 -5.56 0.04 -15.81
C PHE A 197 -5.35 -0.49 -17.24
N PRO A 198 -5.00 0.37 -18.23
CA PRO A 198 -4.61 -0.04 -19.59
C PRO A 198 -3.37 -0.96 -19.62
#